data_AF-A0A6J8BXW0-F1
#
_entry.id   AF-A0A6J8BXW0-F1
#
_cell.length_a   1.000
_cell.length_b   1.000
_cell.length_c   1.000
_cell.angle_alpha   90.00
_cell.angle_beta   90.00
_cell.angle_gamma   90.00
#
_symmetry.space_group_name_H-M   'P 1'
#
loop_
_entity.id
_entity.type
_entity.pdbx_description
1 polymer ?
#
loop_
_entity_poly.entity_id
_entity_poly.type
_entity_poly.pdbx_seq_one_letter_code
_entity_poly.pdbx_strand_id
1 'polypeptide(L)'
;MTFNNLHPITGFQYCMSMQKTERIKSKCQSENIRLGNEVIQTDNQATHLGIIQAAKNESRINIQEHISIARKTLYSLIPVGLNGKGGLNPKTANKIYQAYVLPRLLYGLEILSLSLTQIRELRQFHIKTIRCFQSLPIRTSAAAYNLLIGAIPIDTELHKRQLKVSLLYSVRVSENTKLRTLKERQLIVNSENPESFFPRVQEIIKYNNLMQIHELIKSLPTKCQWKKQINTVIANKWTSKLQAEMKE
;
A
#
# COMPACT_ATOMS: atom_id res chain seq x y z
N MET A 1 -12.73 19.08 -30.65
CA MET A 1 -12.91 18.85 -29.20
C MET A 1 -11.65 18.19 -28.68
N THR A 2 -10.68 19.03 -28.30
CA THR A 2 -9.30 18.65 -27.98
C THR A 2 -9.11 18.59 -26.47
N PHE A 3 -8.76 17.41 -25.97
CA PHE A 3 -8.35 17.18 -24.59
C PHE A 3 -6.92 17.73 -24.40
N ASN A 4 -6.80 18.89 -23.75
CA ASN A 4 -5.55 19.39 -23.18
C ASN A 4 -5.83 19.77 -21.73
N ASN A 5 -5.32 18.98 -20.78
CA ASN A 5 -5.08 19.38 -19.39
C ASN A 5 -4.11 18.37 -18.77
N LEU A 6 -2.84 18.51 -19.13
CA LEU A 6 -1.71 17.89 -18.41
C LEU A 6 -1.01 19.00 -17.65
N HIS A 7 -1.30 19.12 -16.35
CA HIS A 7 -0.52 19.95 -15.44
C HIS A 7 0.84 19.25 -15.19
N PRO A 8 1.98 19.94 -15.38
CA PRO A 8 3.27 19.39 -15.00
C PRO A 8 3.42 19.48 -13.48
N ILE A 9 3.34 18.34 -12.81
CA ILE A 9 3.71 18.22 -11.41
C ILE A 9 5.25 18.30 -11.34
N THR A 10 5.76 19.04 -10.35
CA THR A 10 7.15 18.92 -9.88
C THR A 10 7.37 17.50 -9.37
N GLY A 11 7.68 16.60 -10.31
CA GLY A 11 8.35 15.35 -9.98
C GLY A 11 9.68 15.69 -9.32
N PHE A 12 10.20 14.77 -8.52
CA PHE A 12 11.65 14.65 -8.41
C PHE A 12 12.22 14.81 -9.83
N GLN A 13 12.89 15.92 -10.09
CA GLN A 13 13.51 16.15 -11.37
C GLN A 13 14.66 15.14 -11.45
N TYR A 14 14.38 13.96 -12.00
CA TYR A 14 15.42 13.17 -12.61
C TYR A 14 15.86 13.97 -13.83
N CYS A 15 16.78 14.91 -13.59
CA CYS A 15 17.58 15.45 -14.66
C CYS A 15 18.41 14.26 -15.16
N MET A 16 17.93 13.59 -16.20
CA MET A 16 18.68 12.54 -16.90
C MET A 16 19.77 13.24 -17.72
N SER A 17 20.75 13.79 -17.01
CA SER A 17 22.05 14.10 -17.60
C SER A 17 22.65 12.77 -18.04
N MET A 18 23.03 12.68 -19.31
CA MET A 18 23.77 11.52 -19.85
C MET A 18 25.12 11.31 -19.16
N GLN A 19 25.57 12.26 -18.35
CA GLN A 19 26.84 12.23 -17.65
C GLN A 19 26.61 12.53 -16.16
N LYS A 20 26.86 11.52 -15.32
CA LYS A 20 26.80 11.52 -13.84
C LYS A 20 25.43 11.75 -13.19
N THR A 21 24.96 10.71 -12.50
CA THR A 21 23.85 10.75 -11.54
C THR A 21 24.42 11.07 -10.15
N GLU A 22 24.83 12.33 -9.94
CA GLU A 22 25.06 12.83 -8.57
C GLU A 22 23.72 13.33 -8.00
N ARG A 23 23.35 12.87 -6.81
CA ARG A 23 22.22 13.41 -6.05
C ARG A 23 22.59 14.83 -5.61
N ILE A 24 22.25 15.83 -6.42
CA ILE A 24 22.26 17.20 -5.96
C ILE A 24 21.07 17.35 -5.00
N LYS A 25 21.36 17.36 -3.69
CA LYS A 25 20.43 17.90 -2.69
C LYS A 25 20.40 19.42 -2.89
N SER A 26 19.70 19.90 -3.91
CA SER A 26 19.39 21.32 -3.98
C SER A 26 18.41 21.62 -2.85
N LYS A 27 18.79 22.54 -1.97
CA LYS A 27 17.80 23.26 -1.15
C LYS A 27 16.85 23.90 -2.16
N CYS A 28 15.65 23.36 -2.32
CA CYS A 28 14.57 24.03 -3.05
C CYS A 28 14.18 25.27 -2.23
N GLN A 29 14.90 26.36 -2.43
CA GLN A 29 14.34 27.69 -2.28
C GLN A 29 13.23 27.80 -3.33
N SER A 30 12.11 28.39 -2.94
CA SER A 30 10.93 28.61 -3.77
C SER A 30 11.27 29.56 -4.92
N GLU A 31 11.93 29.06 -5.95
CA GLU A 31 12.10 29.77 -7.20
C GLU A 31 10.77 29.66 -7.97
N ASN A 32 10.23 30.82 -8.35
CA ASN A 32 9.03 30.90 -9.17
C ASN A 32 9.30 30.19 -10.51
N ILE A 33 8.77 28.98 -10.66
CA ILE A 33 8.91 28.20 -11.89
C ILE A 33 8.15 28.94 -12.98
N ARG A 34 8.87 29.40 -14.01
CA ARG A 34 8.28 30.06 -15.17
C ARG A 34 8.19 29.09 -16.34
N LEU A 35 7.07 29.11 -17.06
CA LEU A 35 6.92 28.45 -18.35
C LEU A 35 6.69 29.53 -19.42
N GLY A 36 7.74 29.84 -20.18
CA GLY A 36 7.75 31.04 -21.02
C GLY A 36 7.65 32.30 -20.16
N ASN A 37 6.61 33.11 -20.40
CA ASN A 37 6.38 34.36 -19.66
C ASN A 37 5.42 34.20 -18.47
N GLU A 38 4.84 33.02 -18.25
CA GLU A 38 3.87 32.78 -17.19
C GLU A 38 4.55 32.14 -15.97
N VAL A 39 4.19 32.61 -14.78
CA VAL A 39 4.59 31.99 -13.50
C VAL A 39 3.60 30.88 -13.19
N ILE A 40 4.11 29.64 -13.10
CA ILE A 40 3.29 28.50 -12.69
C ILE A 40 3.00 28.63 -11.19
N GLN A 41 1.72 28.65 -10.83
CA GLN A 41 1.30 28.57 -9.43
C GLN A 41 1.72 27.21 -8.84
N THR A 42 2.44 27.24 -7.72
CA THR A 42 2.88 26.04 -7.03
C THR A 42 1.96 25.75 -5.86
N ASP A 43 1.16 24.69 -5.98
CA ASP A 43 0.36 24.19 -4.87
C ASP A 43 1.19 23.23 -4.01
N ASN A 44 1.03 23.34 -2.70
CA ASN A 44 1.73 22.48 -1.74
C ASN A 44 1.12 21.07 -1.64
N GLN A 45 -0.08 20.88 -2.19
CA GLN A 45 -0.81 19.61 -2.19
C GLN A 45 -1.55 19.41 -3.50
N ALA A 46 -1.54 18.19 -4.02
CA ALA A 46 -2.28 17.81 -5.21
C ALA A 46 -2.84 16.38 -5.06
N THR A 47 -4.10 16.18 -5.44
CA THR A 47 -4.70 14.85 -5.45
C THR A 47 -4.46 14.18 -6.80
N HIS A 48 -3.71 13.08 -6.81
CA HIS A 48 -3.44 12.30 -8.01
C HIS A 48 -3.85 10.85 -7.80
N LEU A 49 -4.76 10.35 -8.65
CA LEU A 49 -5.31 8.99 -8.56
C LEU A 49 -5.91 8.63 -7.18
N GLY A 50 -6.48 9.63 -6.50
CA GLY A 50 -7.05 9.47 -5.16
C GLY A 50 -6.02 9.42 -4.02
N ILE A 51 -4.77 9.80 -4.28
CA ILE A 51 -3.73 9.98 -3.27
C ILE A 51 -3.34 11.45 -3.22
N ILE A 52 -3.34 12.03 -2.03
CA ILE A 52 -2.84 13.39 -1.79
C ILE A 52 -1.32 13.34 -1.75
N GLN A 53 -0.70 14.01 -2.72
CA GLN A 53 0.73 14.27 -2.77
C GLN A 53 0.96 15.63 -2.12
N ALA A 54 1.78 15.69 -1.08
CA ALA A 54 2.13 16.93 -0.39
C ALA A 54 3.64 17.18 -0.51
N ALA A 55 4.03 18.46 -0.57
CA ALA A 55 5.44 18.87 -0.64
C ALA A 55 6.25 18.47 0.61
N LYS A 56 5.55 18.28 1.75
CA LYS A 56 6.09 17.64 2.96
C LYS A 56 5.55 16.22 3.06
N ASN A 57 6.32 15.32 3.70
CA ASN A 57 6.02 13.88 3.87
C ASN A 57 4.80 13.63 4.80
N GLU A 58 3.66 14.26 4.51
CA GLU A 58 2.41 14.25 5.26
C GLU A 58 1.52 13.09 4.80
N SER A 59 2.09 11.89 4.72
CA SER A 59 1.35 10.66 4.38
C SER A 59 0.23 10.33 5.39
N ARG A 60 0.19 11.01 6.53
CA ARG A 60 -0.89 10.89 7.52
C ARG A 60 -2.24 11.39 7.00
N ILE A 61 -2.26 12.42 6.15
CA ILE A 61 -3.50 12.96 5.57
C ILE A 61 -4.19 11.87 4.75
N ASN A 62 -3.42 11.15 3.92
CA ASN A 62 -3.91 10.01 3.17
C ASN A 62 -4.53 8.94 4.09
N ILE A 63 -3.86 8.57 5.18
CA ILE A 63 -4.39 7.56 6.11
C ILE A 63 -5.73 7.98 6.70
N GLN A 64 -5.84 9.23 7.15
CA GLN A 64 -7.08 9.75 7.74
C GLN A 64 -8.21 9.81 6.73
N GLU A 65 -7.93 10.24 5.51
CA GLU A 65 -8.91 10.29 4.42
C GLU A 65 -9.41 8.88 4.06
N HIS A 66 -8.49 7.93 3.88
CA HIS A 66 -8.84 6.54 3.58
C HIS A 66 -9.63 5.88 4.71
N ILE A 67 -9.29 6.14 5.97
CA ILE A 67 -10.08 5.67 7.13
C ILE A 67 -11.47 6.32 7.13
N SER A 68 -11.59 7.60 6.78
CA SER A 68 -12.86 8.31 6.68
C SER A 68 -13.75 7.70 5.58
N ILE A 69 -13.20 7.46 4.40
CA ILE A 69 -13.90 6.80 3.27
C ILE A 69 -14.33 5.38 3.65
N ALA A 70 -13.44 4.61 4.29
CA ALA A 70 -13.75 3.27 4.74
C ALA A 70 -14.85 3.26 5.81
N ARG A 71 -14.84 4.24 6.73
CA ARG A 71 -15.89 4.39 7.75
C ARG A 71 -17.24 4.75 7.14
N LYS A 72 -17.28 5.69 6.19
CA LYS A 72 -18.50 6.03 5.44
C LYS A 72 -19.07 4.79 4.73
N THR A 73 -18.18 4.02 4.08
CA THR A 73 -18.56 2.77 3.40
C THR A 73 -19.10 1.73 4.40
N LEU A 74 -18.46 1.59 5.56
CA LEU A 74 -18.93 0.68 6.61
C LEU A 74 -20.32 1.08 7.10
N TYR A 75 -20.54 2.38 7.37
CA TYR A 75 -21.83 2.89 7.85
C TYR A 75 -22.95 2.74 6.82
N SER A 76 -22.67 2.90 5.53
CA SER A 76 -23.65 2.61 4.48
C SER A 76 -24.08 1.14 4.43
N LEU A 77 -23.27 0.23 4.99
CA LEU A 77 -23.55 -1.20 5.00
C LEU A 77 -24.14 -1.70 6.33
N ILE A 78 -24.24 -0.85 7.36
CA ILE A 78 -24.89 -1.21 8.64
C ILE A 78 -26.32 -1.71 8.42
N PRO A 79 -27.18 -1.07 7.59
CA PRO A 79 -28.54 -1.55 7.35
C PRO A 79 -28.63 -2.96 6.76
N VAL A 80 -27.56 -3.42 6.09
CA VAL A 80 -27.45 -4.77 5.52
C VAL A 80 -27.13 -5.82 6.59
N GLY A 81 -26.94 -5.41 7.85
CA GLY A 81 -26.62 -6.28 8.98
C GLY A 81 -25.13 -6.40 9.27
N LEU A 82 -24.32 -5.40 8.92
CA LEU A 82 -22.91 -5.27 9.38
C LEU A 82 -22.79 -4.68 10.79
N ASN A 83 -23.72 -5.06 11.65
CA ASN A 83 -23.73 -4.82 13.09
C ASN A 83 -23.32 -6.11 13.83
N GLY A 84 -22.77 -5.96 15.03
CA GLY A 84 -22.33 -7.12 15.82
C GLY A 84 -23.46 -7.93 16.43
N LYS A 85 -24.45 -7.24 17.01
CA LYS A 85 -25.58 -7.88 17.71
C LYS A 85 -26.80 -7.88 16.79
N GLY A 86 -27.38 -9.05 16.55
CA GLY A 86 -28.53 -9.22 15.67
C GLY A 86 -28.24 -8.98 14.19
N GLY A 87 -26.96 -9.05 13.80
CA GLY A 87 -26.52 -8.86 12.42
C GLY A 87 -26.32 -10.15 11.64
N LEU A 88 -25.61 -10.02 10.53
CA LEU A 88 -25.16 -11.14 9.72
C LEU A 88 -24.17 -12.02 10.50
N ASN A 89 -24.08 -13.29 10.09
CA ASN A 89 -23.02 -14.17 10.57
C ASN A 89 -21.64 -13.48 10.42
N PRO A 90 -20.77 -13.49 11.45
CA PRO A 90 -19.46 -12.81 11.42
C PRO A 90 -18.60 -13.18 10.20
N LYS A 91 -18.69 -14.42 9.72
CA LYS A 91 -17.97 -14.88 8.51
C LYS A 91 -18.49 -14.19 7.25
N THR A 92 -19.81 -13.99 7.15
CA THR A 92 -20.44 -13.26 6.04
C THR A 92 -20.13 -11.77 6.14
N ALA A 93 -20.23 -11.18 7.33
CA ALA A 93 -19.84 -9.79 7.57
C ALA A 93 -18.38 -9.53 7.17
N ASN A 94 -17.45 -10.43 7.50
CA ASN A 94 -16.05 -10.36 7.07
C ASN A 94 -15.91 -10.41 5.55
N LYS A 95 -16.65 -11.28 4.85
CA LYS A 95 -16.63 -11.33 3.37
C LYS A 95 -17.09 -10.00 2.76
N ILE A 96 -18.17 -9.41 3.28
CA ILE A 96 -18.65 -8.11 2.79
C ILE A 96 -17.63 -7.01 3.10
N TYR A 97 -17.05 -7.01 4.30
CA TYR A 97 -15.97 -6.09 4.66
C TYR A 97 -14.77 -6.19 3.72
N GLN A 98 -14.30 -7.41 3.44
CA GLN A 98 -13.19 -7.68 2.52
C GLN A 98 -13.52 -7.27 1.07
N ALA A 99 -14.79 -7.36 0.67
CA ALA A 99 -15.23 -7.05 -0.69
C ALA A 99 -15.41 -5.53 -0.94
N TYR A 100 -15.91 -4.77 0.05
CA TYR A 100 -16.30 -3.38 -0.17
C TYR A 100 -15.48 -2.37 0.63
N VAL A 101 -15.24 -2.63 1.92
CA VAL A 101 -14.60 -1.66 2.81
C VAL A 101 -13.08 -1.72 2.71
N LEU A 102 -12.52 -2.93 2.77
CA LEU A 102 -11.08 -3.14 2.75
C LEU A 102 -10.40 -2.67 1.46
N PRO A 103 -10.99 -2.83 0.26
CA PRO A 103 -10.40 -2.27 -0.96
C PRO A 103 -10.34 -0.75 -0.94
N ARG A 104 -11.39 -0.07 -0.45
CA ARG A 104 -11.41 1.40 -0.33
C ARG A 104 -10.45 1.93 0.72
N LEU A 105 -10.28 1.18 1.82
CA LEU A 105 -9.33 1.53 2.87
C LEU A 105 -7.88 1.47 2.37
N LEU A 106 -7.53 0.45 1.60
CA LEU A 106 -6.13 0.17 1.27
C LEU A 106 -5.69 0.69 -0.09
N TYR A 107 -6.62 1.01 -0.99
CA TYR A 107 -6.31 1.44 -2.36
C TYR A 107 -5.25 2.56 -2.37
N GLY A 108 -4.20 2.41 -3.17
CA GLY A 108 -3.16 3.43 -3.32
C GLY A 108 -2.14 3.45 -2.18
N LEU A 109 -2.53 3.07 -0.96
CA LEU A 109 -1.61 2.96 0.18
C LEU A 109 -0.55 1.87 -0.04
N GLU A 110 -0.81 0.88 -0.90
CA GLU A 110 0.19 -0.12 -1.25
C GLU A 110 1.39 0.43 -2.04
N ILE A 111 1.31 1.63 -2.60
CA ILE A 111 2.45 2.25 -3.32
C ILE A 111 3.25 3.16 -2.39
N LEU A 112 2.63 3.61 -1.30
CA LEU A 112 3.22 4.53 -0.34
C LEU A 112 4.09 3.82 0.70
N SER A 113 5.13 4.51 1.12
CA SER A 113 5.97 4.12 2.25
C SER A 113 5.32 4.63 3.54
N LEU A 114 4.61 3.75 4.24
CA LEU A 114 3.92 4.08 5.49
C LEU A 114 4.82 3.91 6.70
N SER A 115 4.75 4.86 7.63
CA SER A 115 5.42 4.76 8.92
C SER A 115 4.70 3.78 9.86
N LEU A 116 5.40 3.31 10.90
CA LEU A 116 4.81 2.40 11.90
C LEU A 116 3.61 3.02 12.62
N THR A 117 3.58 4.33 12.83
CA THR A 117 2.46 5.03 13.46
C THR A 117 1.22 5.00 12.58
N GLN A 118 1.39 5.21 11.27
CA GLN A 118 0.32 5.14 10.29
C GLN A 118 -0.26 3.73 10.15
N ILE A 119 0.60 2.72 10.14
CA ILE A 119 0.19 1.31 10.13
C ILE A 119 -0.62 0.99 11.40
N ARG A 120 -0.23 1.52 12.56
CA ARG A 120 -0.99 1.37 13.81
C ARG A 120 -2.38 1.99 13.73
N GLU A 121 -2.52 3.18 13.13
CA GLU A 121 -3.83 3.82 12.93
C GLU A 121 -4.76 2.95 12.06
N LEU A 122 -4.26 2.44 10.94
CA LEU A 122 -5.01 1.49 10.09
C LEU A 122 -5.40 0.22 10.86
N ARG A 123 -4.49 -0.29 11.68
CA ARG A 123 -4.71 -1.50 12.49
C ARG A 123 -5.79 -1.30 13.53
N GLN A 124 -5.81 -0.15 14.21
CA GLN A 124 -6.84 0.17 15.19
C GLN A 124 -8.24 0.21 14.54
N PHE A 125 -8.36 0.83 13.37
CA PHE A 125 -9.61 0.83 12.61
C PHE A 125 -10.06 -0.61 12.26
N HIS A 126 -9.15 -1.39 11.67
CA HIS A 126 -9.43 -2.77 11.26
C HIS A 126 -9.85 -3.68 12.43
N ILE A 127 -9.11 -3.63 13.55
CA ILE A 127 -9.40 -4.42 14.76
C ILE A 127 -10.77 -4.04 15.32
N LYS A 128 -11.06 -2.74 15.43
CA LYS A 128 -12.35 -2.26 15.95
C LYS A 128 -13.51 -2.80 15.10
N THR A 129 -13.35 -2.81 13.77
CA THR A 129 -14.35 -3.33 12.84
C THR A 129 -14.53 -4.84 12.97
N ILE A 130 -13.45 -5.62 13.02
CA ILE A 130 -13.53 -7.08 13.16
C ILE A 130 -14.16 -7.50 14.49
N ARG A 131 -13.79 -6.82 15.59
CA ARG A 131 -14.40 -7.08 16.90
C ARG A 131 -15.88 -6.75 16.91
N CYS A 132 -16.27 -5.67 16.23
CA CYS A 132 -17.68 -5.31 16.07
C CYS A 132 -18.45 -6.47 15.42
N PHE A 133 -17.97 -7.05 14.32
CA PHE A 133 -18.66 -8.16 13.64
C PHE A 133 -18.87 -9.40 14.51
N GLN A 134 -18.00 -9.62 15.47
CA GLN A 134 -18.05 -10.77 16.37
C GLN A 134 -18.65 -10.43 17.74
N SER A 135 -19.06 -9.18 17.97
CA SER A 135 -19.50 -8.69 19.29
C SER A 135 -18.49 -8.95 20.42
N LEU A 136 -17.19 -8.92 20.11
CA LEU A 136 -16.12 -9.23 21.07
C LEU A 136 -15.75 -8.04 21.95
N PRO A 137 -15.37 -8.25 23.23
CA PRO A 137 -14.86 -7.20 24.10
C PRO A 137 -13.60 -6.50 23.58
N ILE A 138 -13.37 -5.26 24.03
CA ILE A 138 -12.20 -4.44 23.64
C ILE A 138 -10.87 -5.09 24.06
N ARG A 139 -10.86 -5.90 25.12
CA ARG A 139 -9.66 -6.55 25.66
C ARG A 139 -9.37 -7.94 25.04
N THR A 140 -10.13 -8.36 24.03
CA THR A 140 -9.93 -9.67 23.38
C THR A 140 -8.57 -9.73 22.68
N SER A 141 -7.84 -10.84 22.86
CA SER A 141 -6.51 -11.04 22.28
C SER A 141 -6.52 -10.96 20.74
N ALA A 142 -5.39 -10.54 20.17
CA ALA A 142 -5.23 -10.42 18.72
C ALA A 142 -5.39 -11.74 17.99
N ALA A 143 -4.86 -12.81 18.56
CA ALA A 143 -4.98 -14.14 18.00
C ALA A 143 -6.44 -14.62 17.96
N ALA A 144 -7.19 -14.44 19.04
CA ALA A 144 -8.56 -14.93 19.15
C ALA A 144 -9.48 -14.34 18.06
N TYR A 145 -9.57 -13.01 17.93
CA TYR A 145 -10.50 -12.43 16.96
C TYR A 145 -10.09 -12.67 15.51
N ASN A 146 -8.79 -12.86 15.22
CA ASN A 146 -8.32 -13.16 13.87
C ASN A 146 -8.60 -14.63 13.49
N LEU A 147 -8.38 -15.57 14.41
CA LEU A 147 -8.62 -17.00 14.18
C LEU A 147 -10.11 -17.31 14.05
N LEU A 148 -10.95 -16.76 14.95
CA LEU A 148 -12.40 -17.01 14.97
C LEU A 148 -13.08 -16.62 13.64
N ILE A 149 -12.68 -15.50 13.06
CA ILE A 149 -13.27 -14.98 11.82
C ILE A 149 -12.49 -15.38 10.56
N GLY A 150 -11.27 -15.92 10.72
CA GLY A 150 -10.33 -16.17 9.63
C GLY A 150 -9.83 -14.89 8.95
N ALA A 151 -9.63 -13.80 9.70
CA ALA A 151 -9.08 -12.56 9.17
C ALA A 151 -7.55 -12.51 9.28
N ILE A 152 -6.96 -11.80 8.33
CA ILE A 152 -5.54 -11.50 8.27
C ILE A 152 -5.35 -10.05 8.74
N PRO A 153 -4.33 -9.73 9.54
CA PRO A 153 -4.06 -8.37 9.98
C PRO A 153 -3.85 -7.43 8.82
N ILE A 154 -4.19 -6.17 9.06
CA ILE A 154 -4.12 -5.13 8.03
C ILE A 154 -2.71 -4.98 7.44
N ASP A 155 -1.66 -5.08 8.26
CA ASP A 155 -0.28 -4.92 7.77
C ASP A 155 0.09 -6.06 6.82
N THR A 156 -0.39 -7.26 7.11
CA THR A 156 -0.13 -8.44 6.28
C THR A 156 -0.93 -8.36 4.98
N GLU A 157 -2.17 -7.85 5.02
CA GLU A 157 -2.95 -7.59 3.82
C GLU A 157 -2.33 -6.46 2.97
N LEU A 158 -1.74 -5.45 3.59
CA LEU A 158 -1.00 -4.39 2.90
C LEU A 158 0.24 -4.97 2.21
N HIS A 159 1.05 -5.77 2.91
CA HIS A 159 2.20 -6.47 2.33
C HIS A 159 1.80 -7.34 1.14
N LYS A 160 0.69 -8.08 1.27
CA LYS A 160 0.13 -8.91 0.18
C LYS A 160 -0.26 -8.09 -1.05
N ARG A 161 -0.77 -6.87 -0.87
CA ARG A 161 -1.10 -5.95 -1.97
C ARG A 161 0.15 -5.34 -2.59
N GLN A 162 1.11 -4.90 -1.77
CA GLN A 162 2.43 -4.43 -2.20
C GLN A 162 3.13 -5.45 -3.11
N LEU A 163 3.16 -6.73 -2.71
CA LEU A 163 3.75 -7.81 -3.50
C LEU A 163 2.99 -8.11 -4.81
N LYS A 164 1.68 -7.87 -4.86
CA LYS A 164 0.90 -8.03 -6.09
C LYS A 164 1.17 -6.89 -7.07
N VAL A 165 1.27 -5.66 -6.58
CA VAL A 165 1.61 -4.49 -7.39
C VAL A 165 3.03 -4.58 -7.91
N SER A 166 3.99 -5.06 -7.10
CA SER A 166 5.37 -5.23 -7.55
C SER A 166 5.50 -6.19 -8.74
N LEU A 167 4.71 -7.27 -8.78
CA LEU A 167 4.67 -8.15 -9.94
C LEU A 167 4.08 -7.44 -11.16
N LEU A 168 2.95 -6.74 -11.01
CA LEU A 168 2.34 -6.00 -12.13
C LEU A 168 3.33 -5.01 -12.74
N TYR A 169 4.08 -4.32 -11.88
CA TYR A 169 5.17 -3.45 -12.30
C TYR A 169 6.27 -4.26 -13.01
N SER A 170 6.72 -5.39 -12.46
CA SER A 170 7.74 -6.23 -13.11
C SER A 170 7.34 -6.75 -14.50
N VAL A 171 6.08 -7.16 -14.68
CA VAL A 171 5.54 -7.70 -15.94
C VAL A 171 5.40 -6.61 -17.00
N ARG A 172 4.89 -5.42 -16.64
CA ARG A 172 4.82 -4.30 -17.60
C ARG A 172 6.18 -3.76 -17.98
N VAL A 173 7.16 -3.89 -17.08
CA VAL A 173 8.53 -3.42 -17.30
C VAL A 173 9.32 -4.35 -18.20
N SER A 174 9.04 -5.66 -18.23
CA SER A 174 9.73 -6.58 -19.16
C SER A 174 9.46 -6.25 -20.63
N GLU A 175 8.36 -5.57 -20.94
CA GLU A 175 8.01 -5.12 -22.30
C GLU A 175 8.72 -3.81 -22.69
N ASN A 176 9.23 -3.02 -21.74
CA ASN A 176 9.81 -1.70 -22.00
C ASN A 176 11.26 -1.57 -21.48
N THR A 177 12.21 -1.51 -22.42
CA THR A 177 13.66 -1.47 -22.16
C THR A 177 14.10 -0.29 -21.29
N LYS A 178 13.46 0.88 -21.40
CA LYS A 178 13.82 2.08 -20.61
C LYS A 178 13.36 1.96 -19.16
N LEU A 179 12.17 1.43 -18.92
CA LEU A 179 11.67 1.23 -17.56
C LEU A 179 12.46 0.12 -16.84
N ARG A 180 12.93 -0.88 -17.58
CA ARG A 180 13.75 -1.97 -17.03
C ARG A 180 15.08 -1.44 -16.50
N THR A 181 15.77 -0.64 -17.30
CA THR A 181 17.04 -0.02 -16.89
C THR A 181 16.86 0.94 -15.70
N LEU A 182 15.77 1.71 -15.66
CA LEU A 182 15.45 2.56 -14.49
C LEU A 182 15.20 1.73 -13.23
N LYS A 183 14.47 0.62 -13.34
CA LYS A 183 14.20 -0.29 -12.21
C LYS A 183 15.48 -0.94 -11.69
N GLU A 184 16.32 -1.47 -12.58
CA GLU A 184 17.61 -2.07 -12.22
C GLU A 184 18.50 -1.03 -11.53
N ARG A 185 18.56 0.20 -12.05
CA ARG A 185 19.26 1.32 -11.40
C ARG A 185 18.69 1.64 -10.03
N GLN A 186 17.37 1.71 -9.87
CA GLN A 186 16.75 2.00 -8.57
C GLN A 186 16.99 0.90 -7.55
N LEU A 187 17.07 -0.37 -7.97
CA LEU A 187 17.41 -1.49 -7.09
C LEU A 187 18.88 -1.44 -6.64
N ILE A 188 19.78 -0.97 -7.50
CA ILE A 188 21.21 -0.81 -7.20
C ILE A 188 21.46 0.42 -6.32
N VAL A 189 20.82 1.56 -6.64
CA VAL A 189 21.08 2.87 -6.02
C VAL A 189 20.33 3.08 -4.71
N ASN A 190 19.14 2.50 -4.54
CA ASN A 190 18.29 2.76 -3.36
C ASN A 190 18.38 1.69 -2.26
N SER A 191 19.37 0.79 -2.27
CA SER A 191 19.56 -0.20 -1.19
C SER A 191 19.62 0.44 0.21
N GLU A 192 19.96 1.72 0.30
CA GLU A 192 20.15 2.46 1.54
C GLU A 192 18.96 3.33 1.98
N ASN A 193 17.95 3.59 1.12
CA ASN A 193 16.82 4.46 1.48
C ASN A 193 15.52 3.65 1.71
N PRO A 194 15.07 3.48 2.96
CA PRO A 194 13.87 2.71 3.29
C PRO A 194 12.56 3.35 2.81
N GLU A 195 12.57 4.63 2.41
CA GLU A 195 11.37 5.32 1.94
C GLU A 195 11.02 5.03 0.48
N SER A 196 11.88 4.30 -0.23
CA SER A 196 11.63 3.87 -1.60
C SER A 196 10.77 2.60 -1.67
N PHE A 197 9.88 2.52 -2.67
CA PHE A 197 9.02 1.37 -2.89
C PHE A 197 9.78 0.05 -3.09
N PHE A 198 10.90 0.05 -3.85
CA PHE A 198 11.60 -1.20 -4.18
C PHE A 198 12.35 -1.83 -2.99
N PRO A 199 13.15 -1.10 -2.21
CA PRO A 199 13.72 -1.60 -0.96
C PRO A 199 12.65 -2.15 -0.02
N ARG A 200 11.51 -1.45 0.09
CA ARG A 200 10.40 -1.92 0.93
C ARG A 200 9.84 -3.26 0.45
N VAL A 201 9.65 -3.43 -0.86
CA VAL A 201 9.24 -4.72 -1.43
C VAL A 201 10.29 -5.80 -1.18
N GLN A 202 11.59 -5.47 -1.24
CA GLN A 202 12.66 -6.42 -0.91
C GLN A 202 12.60 -6.86 0.55
N GLU A 203 12.39 -5.95 1.49
CA GLU A 203 12.19 -6.26 2.90
C GLU A 203 11.01 -7.19 3.10
N ILE A 204 9.89 -6.94 2.42
CA ILE A 204 8.69 -7.78 2.53
C ILE A 204 8.95 -9.18 1.94
N ILE A 205 9.69 -9.28 0.84
CA ILE A 205 10.07 -10.55 0.23
C ILE A 205 10.98 -11.34 1.15
N LYS A 206 12.02 -10.70 1.70
CA LYS A 206 12.93 -11.28 2.70
C LYS A 206 12.17 -11.74 3.93
N TYR A 207 11.30 -10.88 4.46
CA TYR A 207 10.46 -11.21 5.61
C TYR A 207 9.61 -12.46 5.35
N ASN A 208 9.04 -12.62 4.16
CA ASN A 208 8.19 -13.77 3.83
C ASN A 208 8.96 -14.97 3.25
N ASN A 209 10.29 -14.96 3.22
CA ASN A 209 11.14 -15.99 2.61
C ASN A 209 10.70 -16.33 1.17
N LEU A 210 10.35 -15.30 0.39
CA LEU A 210 9.97 -15.44 -1.03
C LEU A 210 11.21 -15.35 -1.94
N MET A 211 11.05 -15.78 -3.20
CA MET A 211 12.05 -15.66 -4.26
C MET A 211 12.59 -14.22 -4.35
N GLN A 212 13.90 -14.06 -4.52
CA GLN A 212 14.50 -12.72 -4.50
C GLN A 212 14.01 -11.87 -5.68
N ILE A 213 13.91 -10.54 -5.51
CA ILE A 213 13.42 -9.65 -6.59
C ILE A 213 14.23 -9.80 -7.88
N HIS A 214 15.53 -10.02 -7.77
CA HIS A 214 16.40 -10.16 -8.93
C HIS A 214 16.10 -11.43 -9.72
N GLU A 215 15.73 -12.53 -9.05
CA GLU A 215 15.28 -13.78 -9.68
C GLU A 215 13.89 -13.60 -10.31
N LEU A 216 13.00 -12.87 -9.63
CA LEU A 216 11.67 -12.53 -10.16
C LEU A 216 11.73 -11.70 -11.44
N ILE A 217 12.76 -10.87 -11.61
CA ILE A 217 13.01 -10.10 -12.85
C ILE A 217 13.53 -11.01 -13.97
N LYS A 218 14.34 -12.02 -13.63
CA LYS A 218 14.93 -12.96 -14.61
C LYS A 218 13.89 -13.97 -15.10
N SER A 219 13.07 -14.50 -14.21
CA SER A 219 12.01 -15.46 -14.53
C SER A 219 10.68 -14.94 -13.98
N LEU A 220 9.88 -14.30 -14.85
CA LEU A 220 8.60 -13.75 -14.42
C LEU A 220 7.57 -14.88 -14.26
N PRO A 221 7.06 -15.13 -13.04
CA PRO A 221 5.95 -16.05 -12.88
C PRO A 221 4.68 -15.45 -13.50
N THR A 222 3.77 -16.31 -13.97
CA THR A 222 2.47 -15.82 -14.42
C THR A 222 1.72 -15.16 -13.26
N LYS A 223 0.86 -14.19 -13.57
CA LYS A 223 0.02 -13.49 -12.56
C LYS A 223 -0.74 -14.47 -11.66
N CYS A 224 -1.22 -15.59 -12.21
CA CYS A 224 -1.94 -16.61 -11.47
C CYS A 224 -1.03 -17.35 -10.48
N GLN A 225 0.13 -17.83 -10.95
CA GLN A 225 1.12 -18.53 -10.11
C GLN A 225 1.60 -17.65 -8.95
N TRP A 226 1.95 -16.39 -9.24
CA TRP A 226 2.41 -15.45 -8.22
C TRP A 226 1.34 -15.15 -7.17
N LYS A 227 0.10 -14.92 -7.62
CA LYS A 227 -1.04 -14.69 -6.71
C LYS A 227 -1.26 -15.90 -5.80
N LYS A 228 -1.18 -17.12 -6.35
CA LYS A 228 -1.31 -18.36 -5.58
C LYS A 228 -0.18 -18.49 -4.56
N GLN A 229 1.07 -18.32 -4.99
CA GLN A 229 2.25 -18.40 -4.14
C GLN A 229 2.19 -17.41 -2.97
N ILE A 230 1.90 -16.12 -3.24
CA ILE A 230 1.76 -15.11 -2.19
C ILE A 230 0.68 -15.52 -1.20
N ASN A 231 -0.51 -15.89 -1.70
CA ASN A 231 -1.63 -16.22 -0.83
C ASN A 231 -1.28 -17.41 0.07
N THR A 232 -0.65 -18.46 -0.46
CA THR A 232 -0.26 -19.65 0.29
C THR A 232 0.82 -19.34 1.32
N VAL A 233 1.90 -18.66 0.93
CA VAL A 233 3.03 -18.35 1.83
C VAL A 233 2.57 -17.44 2.97
N ILE A 234 1.82 -16.39 2.66
CA ILE A 234 1.32 -15.46 3.68
C ILE A 234 0.32 -16.14 4.60
N ALA A 235 -0.60 -16.94 4.06
CA ALA A 235 -1.58 -17.67 4.87
C ALA A 235 -0.87 -18.62 5.84
N ASN A 236 0.06 -19.45 5.35
CA ASN A 236 0.79 -20.42 6.17
C ASN A 236 1.63 -19.76 7.25
N LYS A 237 2.33 -18.67 6.91
CA LYS A 237 3.14 -17.93 7.89
C LYS A 237 2.25 -17.32 8.97
N TRP A 238 1.11 -16.75 8.58
CA TRP A 238 0.20 -16.11 9.51
C TRP A 238 -0.52 -17.11 10.42
N THR A 239 -0.99 -18.24 9.89
CA THR A 239 -1.59 -19.30 10.70
C THR A 239 -0.59 -19.86 11.71
N SER A 240 0.66 -20.08 11.29
CA SER A 240 1.73 -20.56 12.18
C SER A 240 2.01 -19.56 13.30
N LYS A 241 2.09 -18.25 12.97
CA LYS A 241 2.30 -17.18 13.95
C LYS A 241 1.17 -17.10 14.97
N LEU A 242 -0.08 -17.15 14.51
CA LEU A 242 -1.25 -17.10 15.39
C LEU A 242 -1.36 -18.33 16.30
N GLN A 243 -0.99 -19.51 15.80
CA GLN A 243 -0.97 -20.72 16.60
C GLN A 243 0.13 -20.69 17.67
N ALA A 244 1.28 -20.05 17.40
CA ALA A 244 2.32 -19.84 18.39
C ALA A 244 1.84 -18.89 19.51
N GLU A 245 1.22 -17.76 19.14
CA GLU A 245 0.65 -16.78 20.09
C GLU A 245 -0.49 -17.33 20.96
N MET A 246 -1.08 -18.48 20.62
CA MET A 246 -2.09 -19.16 21.45
C MET A 246 -1.50 -20.11 22.49
N LYS A 247 -0.26 -20.57 22.29
CA LYS A 247 0.40 -21.52 23.19
C LYS A 247 1.13 -20.83 24.34
N GLU A 248 1.38 -19.53 24.19
CA GLU A 248 1.89 -18.62 25.22
C GLU A 248 0.73 -18.08 26.09
#